data_AF-A0A7J4R7J0-F1
#
_entry.id   AF-A0A7J4R7J0-F1
#
_cell.length_a   1.000
_cell.length_b   1.000
_cell.length_c   1.000
_cell.angle_alpha   90.00
_cell.angle_beta   90.00
_cell.angle_gamma   90.00
#
_symmetry.space_group_name_H-M   'P 1'
#
loop_
_entity.id
_entity.type
_entity.pdbx_description
1 polymer ?
#
loop_
_entity_poly.entity_id
_entity_poly.type
_entity_poly.pdbx_seq_one_letter_code
_entity_poly.pdbx_strand_id
1 'polypeptide(L)'
;MRTCIALVIILLFAPLANAAPPPGDSEVSNEICSSWANGNGICDDYSSSLDSTLIDEWIEGHVAISMEGASAIEMSIELAVHELSREELGLLDLD
;
A
#
# COMPACT_ATOMS: atom_id res chain seq x y z
N MET A 1 -18.95 -2.25 38.09
CA MET A 1 -17.51 -2.26 38.48
C MET A 1 -16.70 -3.31 37.71
N ARG A 2 -17.16 -4.57 37.58
CA ARG A 2 -16.45 -5.63 36.82
C ARG A 2 -16.23 -5.34 35.33
N THR A 3 -17.21 -4.71 34.67
CA THR A 3 -17.13 -4.34 33.25
C THR A 3 -16.12 -3.21 32.97
N CYS A 4 -15.98 -2.25 33.89
CA CYS A 4 -14.98 -1.18 33.78
C CYS A 4 -13.55 -1.72 33.90
N ILE A 5 -13.34 -2.72 34.77
CA ILE A 5 -12.03 -3.37 34.95
C ILE A 5 -11.64 -4.12 33.66
N ALA A 6 -12.59 -4.85 33.05
CA ALA A 6 -12.34 -5.55 31.79
C ALA A 6 -11.95 -4.58 30.66
N LEU A 7 -12.60 -3.41 30.59
CA LEU A 7 -12.36 -2.41 29.56
C LEU A 7 -10.99 -1.73 29.72
N VAL A 8 -10.56 -1.49 30.97
CA VAL A 8 -9.21 -0.97 31.28
C VAL A 8 -8.12 -1.98 30.93
N ILE A 9 -8.35 -3.27 31.21
CA ILE A 9 -7.43 -4.35 30.83
C ILE A 9 -7.31 -4.44 29.30
N ILE A 10 -8.42 -4.37 28.56
CA ILE A 10 -8.41 -4.39 27.09
C ILE A 10 -7.61 -3.20 26.52
N LEU A 11 -7.73 -2.01 27.10
CA LEU A 11 -6.97 -0.82 26.66
C LEU A 11 -5.47 -0.90 27.01
N LEU A 12 -5.10 -1.62 28.08
CA LEU A 12 -3.69 -1.83 28.47
C LEU A 12 -2.97 -2.87 27.61
N PHE A 13 -3.71 -3.83 27.04
CA PHE A 13 -3.15 -4.91 26.21
C PHE A 13 -3.53 -4.80 24.73
N ALA A 14 -4.27 -3.76 24.35
CA ALA A 14 -4.49 -3.44 22.94
C ALA A 14 -3.11 -3.13 22.34
N PRO A 15 -2.71 -3.79 21.23
CA PRO A 15 -1.51 -3.38 20.52
C PRO A 15 -1.73 -1.92 20.12
N LEU A 16 -0.83 -1.04 20.58
CA LEU A 16 -0.76 0.31 20.05
C LEU A 16 -0.48 0.12 18.55
N ALA A 17 -1.49 0.38 17.72
CA ALA A 17 -1.28 0.52 16.30
C ALA A 17 -0.41 1.77 16.14
N ASN A 18 0.91 1.57 16.17
CA ASN A 18 1.83 2.57 15.68
C ASN A 18 1.55 2.66 14.18
N ALA A 19 0.89 3.73 13.78
CA ALA A 19 0.98 4.16 12.40
C ALA A 19 2.48 4.29 12.09
N ALA A 20 2.94 3.52 11.11
CA ALA A 20 4.24 3.78 10.50
C ALA A 20 4.19 5.16 9.82
N PRO A 21 5.33 5.86 9.71
CA PRO A 21 6.20 6.36 10.79
C PRO A 21 5.57 7.58 11.53
N PRO A 22 6.24 8.16 12.55
CA PRO A 22 5.72 9.33 13.27
C PRO A 22 5.39 10.52 12.36
N PRO A 23 4.39 11.35 12.70
CA PRO A 23 4.08 12.55 11.92
C PRO A 23 5.30 13.44 11.71
N GLY A 24 5.69 13.65 10.46
CA GLY A 24 6.86 14.44 10.07
C GLY A 24 8.02 13.60 9.53
N ASP A 25 8.00 12.29 9.74
CA ASP A 25 8.88 11.36 9.05
C ASP A 25 8.27 10.95 7.72
N SER A 26 9.12 10.75 6.71
CA SER A 26 8.67 10.34 5.39
C SER A 26 8.25 8.87 5.41
N GLU A 27 7.01 8.58 4.99
CA GLU A 27 6.50 7.23 4.75
C GLU A 27 7.37 6.46 3.73
N VAL A 28 7.99 7.19 2.80
CA VAL A 28 8.82 6.69 1.70
C VAL A 28 10.04 7.59 1.51
N SER A 29 11.22 7.00 1.33
CA SER A 29 12.47 7.72 1.07
C SER A 29 12.98 7.38 -0.31
N ASN A 30 12.86 8.31 -1.25
CA ASN A 30 13.33 8.10 -2.62
C ASN A 30 14.82 8.44 -2.72
N GLU A 31 15.66 7.43 -2.99
CA GLU A 31 17.04 7.68 -3.41
C GLU A 31 17.03 8.30 -4.81
N ILE A 32 17.81 9.36 -5.05
CA ILE A 32 17.92 9.97 -6.38
C ILE A 32 19.24 9.52 -6.99
N CYS A 33 19.19 8.79 -8.09
CA CYS A 33 20.39 8.35 -8.81
C CYS A 33 20.27 8.62 -10.32
N SER A 34 21.38 8.44 -11.03
CA SER A 34 21.44 8.60 -12.48
C SER A 34 20.59 7.53 -13.15
N SER A 35 19.56 7.94 -13.88
CA SER A 35 18.72 7.02 -14.65
C SER A 35 19.35 6.72 -16.02
N TRP A 36 18.85 5.67 -16.67
CA TRP A 36 19.11 5.41 -18.08
C TRP A 36 18.76 6.68 -18.91
N ALA A 37 19.62 7.03 -19.87
CA ALA A 37 19.58 8.26 -20.70
C ALA A 37 20.06 9.58 -20.06
N ASN A 38 20.98 9.54 -19.09
CA ASN A 38 21.64 10.73 -18.48
C ASN A 38 20.67 11.68 -17.75
N GLY A 39 19.51 11.16 -17.31
CA GLY A 39 18.60 11.87 -16.42
C GLY A 39 18.92 11.60 -14.95
N ASN A 40 18.36 12.41 -14.05
CA ASN A 40 18.19 11.99 -12.66
C ASN A 40 16.80 11.36 -12.53
N GLY A 41 16.76 10.15 -11.99
CA GLY A 41 15.54 9.45 -11.66
C GLY A 41 15.40 9.26 -10.16
N ILE A 42 14.19 8.89 -9.75
CA ILE A 42 13.99 8.24 -8.47
C ILE A 42 14.51 6.82 -8.63
N CYS A 43 15.55 6.51 -7.88
CA CYS A 43 16.12 5.18 -7.70
C CYS A 43 15.57 4.57 -6.42
N ASP A 44 14.26 4.70 -6.30
CA ASP A 44 13.49 3.83 -5.45
C ASP A 44 13.82 2.41 -5.87
N ASP A 45 14.15 1.58 -4.89
CA ASP A 45 14.63 0.23 -5.03
C ASP A 45 13.49 -0.68 -5.45
N TYR A 46 12.95 -0.44 -6.65
CA TYR A 46 11.85 -1.20 -7.23
C TYR A 46 12.16 -2.69 -7.08
N SER A 47 11.48 -3.30 -6.12
CA SER A 47 11.79 -4.61 -5.61
C SER A 47 10.47 -5.32 -5.48
N SER A 48 10.08 -5.96 -6.57
CA SER A 48 8.98 -6.94 -6.59
C SER A 48 9.03 -7.97 -5.45
N SER A 49 10.17 -8.15 -4.78
CA SER A 49 10.29 -9.01 -3.58
C SER A 49 9.69 -8.40 -2.30
N LEU A 50 9.47 -7.08 -2.27
CA LEU A 50 8.72 -6.37 -1.24
C LEU A 50 7.21 -6.44 -1.47
N ASP A 51 6.77 -6.79 -2.68
CA ASP A 51 5.39 -7.14 -2.92
C ASP A 51 5.12 -8.58 -2.45
N SER A 52 4.28 -8.71 -1.42
CA SER A 52 3.89 -9.99 -0.84
C SER A 52 2.71 -10.65 -1.54
N THR A 53 2.25 -10.07 -2.64
CA THR A 53 1.10 -10.54 -3.42
C THR A 53 1.41 -11.90 -4.05
N LEU A 54 0.63 -12.91 -3.68
CA LEU A 54 0.82 -14.30 -4.12
C LEU A 54 0.06 -14.65 -5.40
N ILE A 55 -0.75 -13.72 -5.90
CA ILE A 55 -1.58 -13.87 -7.10
C ILE A 55 -0.82 -13.34 -8.32
N ASP A 56 -0.95 -14.04 -9.44
CA ASP A 56 -0.33 -13.70 -10.74
C ASP A 56 -1.10 -12.58 -11.47
N GLU A 57 -1.63 -11.62 -10.71
CA GLU A 57 -2.48 -10.54 -11.19
C GLU A 57 -1.80 -9.20 -10.87
N TRP A 58 -1.56 -8.40 -11.91
CA TRP A 58 -0.85 -7.12 -11.79
C TRP A 58 -1.73 -5.98 -11.26
N ILE A 59 -3.06 -6.13 -11.35
CA ILE A 59 -4.07 -5.20 -10.81
C ILE A 59 -5.23 -5.98 -10.21
N GLU A 60 -5.60 -5.65 -8.98
CA GLU A 60 -6.87 -6.04 -8.38
C GLU A 60 -7.79 -4.81 -8.28
N GLY A 61 -9.05 -4.98 -8.70
CA GLY A 61 -10.03 -3.91 -8.71
C GLY A 61 -11.33 -4.33 -8.04
N HIS A 62 -11.79 -3.54 -7.08
CA HIS A 62 -13.10 -3.71 -6.46
C HIS A 62 -14.02 -2.55 -6.83
N VAL A 63 -15.22 -2.90 -7.30
CA VAL A 63 -16.27 -1.92 -7.58
C VAL A 63 -17.44 -2.21 -6.65
N ALA A 64 -17.72 -1.27 -5.76
CA ALA A 64 -18.88 -1.32 -4.89
C ALA A 64 -19.91 -0.28 -5.36
N ILE A 65 -21.11 -0.75 -5.67
CA ILE A 65 -22.23 0.12 -6.04
C ILE A 65 -23.27 0.03 -4.93
N SER A 66 -23.52 1.16 -4.27
CA SER A 66 -24.56 1.30 -3.25
C SER A 66 -25.67 2.18 -3.79
N MET A 67 -26.92 1.87 -3.45
CA MET A 67 -28.07 2.68 -3.82
C MET A 67 -28.81 3.11 -2.56
N GLU A 68 -28.82 4.40 -2.28
CA GLU A 68 -29.61 4.96 -1.19
C GLU A 68 -30.98 5.39 -1.73
N GLY A 69 -31.97 4.49 -1.62
CA GLY A 69 -33.33 4.72 -2.11
C GLY A 69 -33.46 4.56 -3.63
N ALA A 70 -34.23 5.43 -4.29
CA ALA A 70 -34.40 5.43 -5.76
C ALA A 70 -33.79 6.67 -6.44
N SER A 71 -33.18 7.55 -5.65
CA SER A 71 -32.75 8.89 -6.07
C SER A 71 -31.23 9.05 -6.17
N ALA A 72 -30.45 8.22 -5.47
CA ALA A 72 -29.00 8.33 -5.45
C ALA A 72 -28.34 6.94 -5.56
N ILE A 73 -27.33 6.89 -6.42
CA ILE A 73 -26.42 5.74 -6.56
C ILE A 73 -25.03 6.26 -6.22
N GLU A 74 -24.34 5.57 -5.32
CA GLU A 74 -22.95 5.77 -4.98
C GLU A 74 -22.11 4.63 -5.57
N MET A 75 -20.96 4.98 -6.13
CA MET A 75 -20.00 4.04 -6.68
C MET A 75 -18.64 4.29 -6.05
N SER A 76 -18.10 3.27 -5.38
CA SER A 76 -16.71 3.23 -4.92
C SER A 76 -15.92 2.32 -5.85
N ILE A 77 -14.75 2.80 -6.25
CA ILE A 77 -13.79 2.03 -7.04
C ILE A 77 -12.48 2.01 -6.25
N GLU A 78 -12.01 0.83 -5.91
CA GLU A 78 -10.75 0.59 -5.24
C GLU A 78 -9.84 -0.18 -6.19
N LEU A 79 -8.59 0.28 -6.37
CA LEU A 79 -7.59 -0.41 -7.16
C LEU A 79 -6.36 -0.67 -6.30
N ALA A 80 -5.87 -1.90 -6.32
CA ALA A 80 -4.52 -2.26 -5.91
C ALA A 80 -3.69 -2.53 -7.18
N VAL A 81 -2.54 -1.87 -7.28
CA VAL A 81 -1.57 -2.09 -8.35
C VAL A 81 -0.36 -2.78 -7.72
N HIS A 82 -0.03 -3.95 -8.24
CA HIS A 82 1.05 -4.80 -7.73
C HIS A 82 2.36 -4.54 -8.49
N GLU A 83 3.49 -4.72 -7.82
CA GLU A 83 4.80 -4.60 -8.44
C GLU A 83 5.17 -5.89 -9.18
N LEU A 84 5.51 -5.77 -10.46
CA LEU A 84 5.98 -6.86 -11.30
C LEU A 84 7.50 -7.00 -11.21
N SER A 85 8.03 -8.21 -11.38
CA SER A 85 9.48 -8.36 -11.42
C SER A 85 10.10 -7.71 -12.68
N ARG A 86 11.38 -7.32 -12.61
CA ARG A 86 12.12 -6.86 -13.79
C ARG A 86 12.18 -7.93 -14.89
N GLU A 87 12.13 -9.21 -14.50
CA GLU A 87 12.03 -10.33 -15.44
C GLU A 87 10.73 -10.28 -16.24
N GLU A 88 9.59 -10.14 -15.57
CA GLU A 88 8.27 -10.05 -16.20
C GLU A 88 8.11 -8.82 -17.09
N LEU A 89 8.79 -7.72 -16.72
CA LEU A 89 8.82 -6.49 -17.52
C LEU A 89 9.83 -6.56 -18.68
N GLY A 90 10.66 -7.60 -18.77
CA GLY A 90 11.70 -7.71 -19.78
C GLY A 90 12.81 -6.67 -19.63
N LEU A 91 13.09 -6.25 -18.40
CA LEU A 91 14.04 -5.18 -18.04
C LEU A 91 15.32 -5.70 -17.36
N LEU A 92 15.64 -6.99 -17.54
CA LEU A 92 16.85 -7.60 -16.98
C LEU A 92 18.16 -7.00 -17.53
N ASP A 93 18.12 -6.50 -18.77
CA ASP A 93 19.29 -5.92 -19.45
C ASP A 93 19.51 -4.44 -19.13
N LEU A 94 18.61 -3.84 -18.33
CA LEU A 94 18.81 -2.50 -17.79
C LEU A 94 19.53 -2.67 -16.44
N ASP A 95 20.68 -2.04 -16.28
CA ASP A 95 21.31 -1.83 -14.97
C ASP A 95 20.72 -0.55 -14.34
#